data_AF-A0A1Y3YRW4-F1
#
_entry.id   AF-A0A1Y3YRW4-F1
#
_cell.length_a   1.000
_cell.length_b   1.000
_cell.length_c   1.000
_cell.angle_alpha   90.00
_cell.angle_beta   90.00
_cell.angle_gamma   90.00
#
_symmetry.space_group_name_H-M   'P 1'
#
loop_
_entity.id
_entity.type
_entity.pdbx_description
1 polymer ?
#
loop_
_entity_poly.entity_id
_entity_poly.type
_entity_poly.pdbx_seq_one_letter_code
_entity_poly.pdbx_strand_id
1 'polypeptide(L)'
;MNIHQTIPRSDCTSFARCGKHSLAYCRKYGASECGSCEIVKRKPRNRVVVDGKERKVCSRCGRLLLLSCFYDRTIHRNGKAYHIKTSWCKMCVSEDNRKRNKRKETK
;
A
#
# COMPACT_ATOMS: atom_id res chain seq x y z
N MET A 1 -33.20 4.85 8.96
CA MET A 1 -32.71 6.13 8.42
C MET A 1 -31.22 6.21 8.63
N ASN A 2 -30.41 6.21 7.56
CA ASN A 2 -28.96 6.45 7.68
C ASN A 2 -28.76 7.96 7.81
N ILE A 3 -28.53 8.44 9.03
CA ILE A 3 -28.21 9.84 9.29
C ILE A 3 -26.81 10.08 8.70
N HIS A 4 -26.74 10.89 7.65
CA HIS A 4 -25.47 11.33 7.08
C HIS A 4 -24.77 12.26 8.09
N GLN A 5 -23.91 11.68 8.94
CA GLN A 5 -23.07 12.47 9.84
C GLN A 5 -22.04 13.25 9.00
N THR A 6 -22.22 14.57 8.94
CA THR A 6 -21.30 15.54 8.33
C THR A 6 -20.08 15.77 9.22
N ILE A 7 -20.20 15.54 10.53
CA ILE A 7 -19.12 15.70 11.49
C ILE A 7 -18.29 14.42 11.50
N PRO A 8 -16.99 14.50 11.19
CA PRO A 8 -16.15 13.32 11.25
C PRO A 8 -15.94 12.83 12.67
N ARG A 9 -16.06 11.51 12.87
CA ARG A 9 -15.66 10.90 14.14
C ARG A 9 -14.16 11.09 14.38
N SER A 10 -13.79 11.41 15.61
CA SER A 10 -12.40 11.66 16.04
C SER A 10 -11.45 10.48 15.82
N ASP A 11 -11.97 9.26 15.70
CA ASP A 11 -11.21 8.03 15.44
C ASP A 11 -11.01 7.71 13.94
N CYS A 12 -11.58 8.52 13.04
CA CYS A 12 -11.56 8.25 11.60
C CYS A 12 -10.32 8.86 10.92
N THR A 13 -9.23 8.11 10.77
CA THR A 13 -7.97 8.60 10.17
C THR A 13 -7.96 8.71 8.64
N SER A 14 -9.12 8.73 7.98
CA SER A 14 -9.26 8.66 6.51
C SER A 14 -9.91 9.91 5.93
N PHE A 15 -9.24 11.06 6.04
CA PHE A 15 -9.68 12.30 5.39
C PHE A 15 -9.00 12.50 4.03
N ALA A 16 -9.69 13.16 3.10
CA ALA A 16 -8.99 13.77 1.96
C ALA A 16 -8.08 14.91 2.46
N ARG A 17 -7.13 15.39 1.63
CA ARG A 17 -6.18 16.46 2.00
C ARG A 17 -6.85 17.74 2.54
N CYS A 18 -8.14 17.94 2.27
CA CYS A 18 -8.92 19.07 2.76
C CYS A 18 -9.29 19.03 4.24
N GLY A 19 -9.21 17.88 4.92
CA GLY A 19 -9.52 17.74 6.34
C GLY A 19 -10.98 17.99 6.75
N LYS A 20 -11.86 18.41 5.82
CA LYS A 20 -13.27 18.77 6.09
C LYS A 20 -14.25 17.61 5.96
N HIS A 21 -14.00 16.69 5.03
CA HIS A 21 -14.91 15.59 4.71
C HIS A 21 -14.18 14.24 4.68
N SER A 22 -14.92 13.16 4.98
CA SER A 22 -14.39 11.80 4.91
C SER A 22 -13.90 11.45 3.49
N LEU A 23 -12.93 10.55 3.38
CA LEU A 23 -12.42 10.06 2.10
C LEU A 23 -13.53 9.43 1.23
N ALA A 24 -14.55 8.81 1.85
CA ALA A 24 -15.69 8.25 1.13
C ALA A 24 -16.55 9.35 0.48
N TYR A 25 -16.81 10.43 1.23
CA TYR A 25 -17.56 11.59 0.74
C TYR A 25 -16.82 12.28 -0.41
N CYS A 26 -15.53 12.61 -0.22
CA CYS A 26 -14.72 13.25 -1.26
C CYS A 26 -14.58 12.39 -2.52
N ARG A 27 -14.67 11.05 -2.43
CA ARG A 27 -14.69 10.20 -3.63
C ARG A 27 -15.99 10.32 -4.43
N LYS A 28 -17.12 10.50 -3.74
CA LYS A 28 -18.44 10.53 -4.36
C LYS A 28 -18.79 11.93 -4.90
N TYR A 29 -18.40 12.97 -4.18
CA TYR A 29 -18.81 14.36 -4.45
C TYR A 29 -17.63 15.32 -4.64
N GLY A 30 -16.39 14.83 -4.61
CA GLY A 30 -15.22 15.73 -4.63
C GLY A 30 -15.03 16.51 -5.92
N ALA A 31 -15.55 16.03 -7.05
CA ALA A 31 -15.50 16.77 -8.31
C ALA A 31 -16.35 18.05 -8.28
N SER A 32 -17.46 18.05 -7.55
CA SER A 32 -18.39 19.19 -7.43
C SER A 32 -18.11 20.05 -6.20
N GLU A 33 -17.80 19.44 -5.06
CA GLU A 33 -17.73 20.12 -3.76
C GLU A 33 -16.30 20.29 -3.23
N CYS A 34 -15.33 19.59 -3.80
CA CYS A 34 -13.92 19.61 -3.36
C CYS A 34 -12.97 19.79 -4.56
N GLY A 35 -13.34 20.61 -5.55
CA GLY A 35 -12.63 20.74 -6.83
C GLY A 35 -11.15 21.12 -6.73
N SER A 36 -10.73 21.80 -5.67
CA SER A 36 -9.32 22.14 -5.39
C SER A 36 -8.57 21.08 -4.57
N CYS A 37 -9.26 20.02 -4.13
CA CYS A 37 -8.70 19.04 -3.20
C CYS A 37 -8.11 17.88 -3.97
N GLU A 38 -6.80 17.66 -3.82
CA GLU A 38 -6.16 16.47 -4.37
C GLU A 38 -6.63 15.22 -3.60
N ILE A 39 -7.46 14.39 -4.24
CA ILE A 39 -7.93 13.14 -3.66
C ILE A 39 -6.72 12.24 -3.43
N VAL A 40 -6.55 11.76 -2.18
CA VAL A 40 -5.52 10.77 -1.85
C VAL A 40 -5.79 9.50 -2.66
N LYS A 41 -5.04 9.34 -3.76
CA LYS A 41 -5.09 8.14 -4.59
C LYS A 41 -4.66 6.96 -3.73
N ARG A 42 -5.44 5.87 -3.77
CA ARG A 42 -5.00 4.60 -3.16
C ARG A 42 -3.66 4.24 -3.81
N LYS A 43 -2.69 3.78 -3.00
CA LYS A 43 -1.54 3.07 -3.59
C LYS A 43 -2.10 1.98 -4.51
N PRO A 44 -1.62 1.90 -5.76
CA PRO A 44 -2.11 0.88 -6.68
C PRO A 44 -2.00 -0.48 -6.01
N ARG A 45 -2.99 -1.36 -6.25
CA ARG A 45 -2.92 -2.71 -5.71
C ARG A 45 -1.77 -3.41 -6.43
N ASN A 46 -0.67 -3.63 -5.71
CA ASN A 46 0.46 -4.40 -6.24
C ASN A 46 0.16 -5.90 -6.30
N ARG A 47 -1.07 -6.34 -5.97
CA ARG A 47 -1.53 -7.72 -6.06
C ARG A 47 -2.64 -7.82 -7.11
N VAL A 48 -2.53 -8.82 -7.98
CA VAL A 48 -3.49 -9.15 -9.02
C VAL A 48 -3.72 -10.66 -9.01
N VAL A 49 -4.95 -11.11 -9.30
CA VAL A 49 -5.25 -12.52 -9.49
C VAL A 49 -5.15 -12.79 -10.98
N VAL A 50 -4.28 -13.74 -11.37
CA VAL A 50 -4.10 -14.17 -12.75
C VAL A 50 -4.20 -15.69 -12.77
N ASP A 51 -5.12 -16.24 -13.56
CA ASP A 51 -5.42 -17.68 -13.65
C ASP A 51 -5.75 -18.31 -12.28
N GLY A 52 -6.54 -17.60 -11.46
CA GLY A 52 -6.91 -18.06 -10.12
C GLY A 52 -5.77 -18.02 -9.08
N LYS A 53 -4.58 -17.56 -9.45
CA LYS A 53 -3.42 -17.46 -8.56
C LYS A 53 -3.10 -16.01 -8.23
N GLU A 54 -2.93 -15.71 -6.94
CA GLU A 54 -2.45 -14.38 -6.51
C GLU A 54 -1.00 -14.15 -6.93
N ARG A 55 -0.78 -13.04 -7.63
CA ARG A 55 0.53 -12.56 -8.05
C ARG A 55 0.75 -11.15 -7.54
N LYS A 56 2.03 -10.81 -7.31
CA LYS A 56 2.47 -9.50 -6.83
C LYS A 56 3.60 -8.96 -7.69
N VAL A 57 3.54 -7.67 -7.98
CA VAL A 57 4.62 -6.97 -8.69
C VAL A 57 5.76 -6.67 -7.73
N CYS A 58 6.98 -7.09 -8.09
CA CYS A 58 8.20 -6.73 -7.38
C CYS A 58 8.55 -5.27 -7.66
N SER A 59 8.72 -4.45 -6.62
CA SER A 59 9.04 -3.02 -6.81
C SER A 59 10.47 -2.75 -7.26
N ARG A 60 11.34 -3.77 -7.30
CA ARG A 60 12.74 -3.65 -7.74
C ARG A 60 12.91 -4.03 -9.21
N CYS A 61 12.39 -5.18 -9.63
CA CYS A 61 12.55 -5.68 -11.01
C CYS A 61 11.28 -5.56 -11.87
N GLY A 62 10.17 -5.07 -11.34
CA GLY A 62 8.91 -4.87 -12.08
C GLY A 62 8.16 -6.15 -12.46
N ARG A 63 8.74 -7.34 -12.24
CA ARG A 63 8.13 -8.62 -12.62
C ARG A 63 6.89 -8.94 -11.77
N LEU A 64 5.87 -9.48 -12.42
CA LEU A 64 4.68 -10.03 -11.79
C LEU A 64 4.93 -11.49 -11.38
N LEU A 65 5.05 -11.74 -10.08
CA LEU A 65 5.50 -13.02 -9.53
C LEU A 65 4.49 -13.61 -8.55
N LEU A 66 4.54 -14.92 -8.32
CA LEU A 66 3.73 -15.57 -7.27
C LEU A 66 4.07 -15.01 -5.88
N LEU A 67 3.11 -15.04 -4.96
CA LEU A 67 3.34 -14.60 -3.58
C LEU A 67 4.42 -15.40 -2.84
N SER A 68 4.65 -16.66 -3.22
CA SER A 68 5.72 -17.52 -2.69
C SER A 68 7.12 -16.99 -3.00
N CYS A 69 7.25 -16.15 -4.03
CA CYS A 69 8.49 -15.46 -4.40
C CYS A 69 8.80 -14.24 -3.52
N PHE A 70 8.01 -13.96 -2.49
CA PHE A 70 8.21 -12.87 -1.55
C PHE A 70 8.31 -13.41 -0.12
N TYR A 71 9.06 -12.73 0.74
CA TYR A 71 9.11 -13.07 2.16
C TYR A 71 7.84 -12.56 2.86
N ASP A 72 7.41 -13.29 3.88
CA ASP A 72 6.42 -12.79 4.83
C ASP A 72 7.04 -11.70 5.70
N ARG A 73 6.25 -10.69 6.02
CA ARG A 73 6.64 -9.55 6.84
C ARG A 73 5.46 -9.14 7.69
N THR A 74 5.72 -8.97 8.98
CA THR A 74 4.76 -8.37 9.90
C THR A 74 5.11 -6.89 10.08
N ILE A 75 4.13 -6.01 9.91
CA ILE A 75 4.26 -4.59 10.20
C ILE A 75 3.32 -4.24 11.35
N HIS A 76 3.82 -3.55 12.37
CA HIS A 76 3.02 -3.03 13.47
C HIS A 76 2.70 -1.56 13.22
N ARG A 77 1.41 -1.18 13.25
CA ARG A 77 0.94 0.21 13.14
C ARG A 77 -0.27 0.40 14.04
N ASN A 78 -0.28 1.47 14.83
CA ASN A 78 -1.38 1.82 15.74
C ASN A 78 -1.80 0.66 16.65
N GLY A 79 -0.84 -0.07 17.21
CA GLY A 79 -1.09 -1.24 18.06
C GLY A 79 -1.61 -2.50 17.34
N LYS A 80 -1.76 -2.46 16.00
CA LYS A 80 -2.23 -3.61 15.20
C LYS A 80 -1.07 -4.23 14.40
N ALA A 81 -1.05 -5.56 14.35
CA ALA A 81 -0.12 -6.32 13.52
C ALA A 81 -0.74 -6.61 12.14
N TYR A 82 0.03 -6.37 11.08
CA TYR A 82 -0.35 -6.61 9.70
C TYR A 82 0.61 -7.61 9.06
N HIS A 83 0.09 -8.78 8.65
CA HIS A 83 0.85 -9.78 7.91
C HIS A 83 0.78 -9.48 6.42
N ILE A 84 1.92 -9.13 5.83
CA ILE A 84 2.03 -8.77 4.42
C ILE A 84 3.22 -9.47 3.77
N LYS A 85 3.29 -9.43 2.44
CA LYS A 85 4.49 -9.82 1.69
C LYS A 85 5.43 -8.63 1.50
N THR A 86 6.73 -8.87 1.47
CA THR A 86 7.75 -7.84 1.18
C THR A 86 7.52 -7.15 -0.18
N SER A 87 8.09 -5.95 -0.35
CA SER A 87 8.02 -5.21 -1.61
C SER A 87 8.91 -5.81 -2.71
N TRP A 88 10.04 -6.41 -2.31
CA TRP A 88 11.03 -7.03 -3.20
C TRP A 88 10.87 -8.54 -3.18
N CYS A 89 11.08 -9.18 -4.34
CA CYS A 89 11.10 -10.63 -4.44
C CYS A 89 12.40 -11.21 -3.84
N LYS A 90 12.35 -12.49 -3.45
CA LYS A 90 13.48 -13.22 -2.85
C LYS A 90 14.74 -13.16 -3.70
N MET A 91 14.59 -13.21 -5.03
CA MET A 91 15.70 -13.09 -6.00
C MET A 91 16.40 -11.74 -5.89
N CYS A 92 15.67 -10.62 -5.95
CA CYS A 92 16.25 -9.29 -5.83
C CYS A 92 16.90 -9.06 -4.46
N VAL A 93 16.30 -9.59 -3.38
CA VAL A 93 16.90 -9.54 -2.04
C VAL A 93 18.21 -10.32 -2.01
N SER A 94 18.25 -11.51 -2.62
CA SER A 94 19.45 -12.33 -2.69
C SER A 94 20.58 -11.65 -3.49
N GLU A 95 20.25 -11.02 -4.63
CA GLU A 95 21.24 -10.27 -5.41
C GLU A 95 21.81 -9.08 -4.63
N ASP A 96 20.96 -8.33 -3.91
CA ASP A 96 21.37 -7.20 -3.09
C ASP A 96 22.28 -7.66 -1.93
N ASN A 97 21.92 -8.76 -1.26
CA ASN A 97 22.75 -9.37 -0.23
C ASN A 97 24.10 -9.81 -0.77
N ARG A 98 24.15 -10.45 -1.95
CA ARG A 98 25.41 -10.83 -2.60
C ARG A 98 26.29 -9.61 -2.88
N LYS A 99 25.71 -8.50 -3.38
CA LYS A 99 26.45 -7.24 -3.61
C LYS A 99 26.98 -6.65 -2.30
N ARG A 100 26.21 -6.70 -1.21
CA ARG A 100 26.65 -6.24 0.11
C ARG A 100 27.80 -7.08 0.66
N ASN A 101 27.74 -8.40 0.51
CA ASN A 101 28.82 -9.29 0.98
C ASN A 101 30.12 -9.05 0.21
N LYS A 102 30.05 -8.93 -1.12
CA LYS A 102 31.24 -8.58 -1.93
C LYS A 102 31.89 -7.28 -1.45
N ARG A 103 31.09 -6.24 -1.16
CA ARG A 103 31.60 -4.96 -0.62
C ARG A 103 32.23 -5.06 0.76
N LYS A 104 31.90 -6.08 1.55
CA LYS A 104 32.55 -6.34 2.84
C LYS A 104 33.87 -7.07 2.67
N GLU A 105 33.98 -7.96 1.69
CA GLU A 105 35.21 -8.70 1.38
C GLU A 105 36.29 -7.80 0.74
N THR A 106 35.88 -6.74 0.03
CA THR A 106 36.82 -5.76 -0.57
C THR A 106 37.26 -4.65 0.39
N LYS A 107 36.82 -4.70 1.64
CA LYS A 107 37.05 -3.67 2.66
C LYS A 107 37.97 -4.20 3.75
#